data_AF-A0A3M2BWL9-F1
#
_entry.id   AF-A0A3M2BWL9-F1
#
_cell.length_a   1.000
_cell.length_b   1.000
_cell.length_c   1.000
_cell.angle_alpha   90.00
_cell.angle_beta   90.00
_cell.angle_gamma   90.00
#
_symmetry.space_group_name_H-M   'P 1'
#
loop_
_entity.id
_entity.type
_entity.pdbx_description
1 polymer ?
#
loop_
_entity_poly.entity_id
_entity_poly.type
_entity_poly.pdbx_seq_one_letter_code
_entity_poly.pdbx_strand_id
1 'polypeptide(L)'
;MSTGEERLWALAQQNADQGDYAQAELVIKDIRAKFGETEKVLFFLGEMARLQGQPSHAEHYYQSCLRLNPLSLPARKMLALLYRQQRG
;
A
#
# COMPACT_ATOMS: atom_id res chain seq x y z
N MET A 1 -5.65 -0.98 -17.58
CA MET A 1 -5.59 -2.17 -16.71
C MET A 1 -6.20 -3.33 -17.46
N SER A 2 -5.68 -4.54 -17.29
CA SER A 2 -6.34 -5.72 -17.87
C SER A 2 -7.50 -6.15 -16.96
N THR A 3 -8.50 -6.86 -17.50
CA THR A 3 -9.60 -7.42 -16.69
C THR A 3 -9.08 -8.32 -15.55
N GLY A 4 -7.91 -8.95 -15.73
CA GLY A 4 -7.26 -9.75 -14.68
C GLY A 4 -6.69 -8.90 -13.54
N GLU A 5 -6.06 -7.77 -13.87
CA GLU A 5 -5.53 -6.82 -12.90
C GLU A 5 -6.65 -6.16 -12.08
N GLU A 6 -7.73 -5.75 -12.74
CA GLU A 6 -8.89 -5.14 -12.08
C GLU A 6 -9.55 -6.06 -11.06
N ARG A 7 -9.67 -7.36 -11.38
CA ARG A 7 -10.19 -8.37 -10.45
C ARG A 7 -9.31 -8.53 -9.21
N LEU A 8 -7.99 -8.51 -9.38
CA LEU A 8 -7.07 -8.60 -8.25
C LEU A 8 -7.12 -7.35 -7.37
N TRP A 9 -7.24 -6.16 -7.96
CA TRP A 9 -7.47 -4.94 -7.19
C TRP A 9 -8.79 -4.98 -6.41
N ALA A 10 -9.87 -5.48 -7.03
CA ALA A 10 -11.15 -5.64 -6.35
C ALA A 10 -11.05 -6.64 -5.19
N LEU A 11 -10.34 -7.76 -5.36
CA LEU A 11 -10.11 -8.75 -4.31
C LEU A 11 -9.26 -8.17 -3.16
N ALA A 12 -8.19 -7.42 -3.47
CA ALA A 12 -7.38 -6.77 -2.45
C ALA A 12 -8.20 -5.78 -1.62
N GLN A 13 -9.03 -4.96 -2.30
CA GLN A 13 -9.92 -4.02 -1.64
C GLN A 13 -10.94 -4.73 -0.75
N GLN A 14 -11.58 -5.80 -1.25
CA GLN A 14 -12.54 -6.57 -0.48
C GLN A 14 -11.93 -7.15 0.81
N ASN A 15 -10.71 -7.71 0.74
CA ASN A 15 -10.03 -8.22 1.93
C ASN A 15 -9.72 -7.09 2.91
N ALA A 16 -9.24 -5.94 2.43
CA ALA A 16 -8.96 -4.78 3.27
C ALA A 16 -10.23 -4.23 3.95
N ASP A 17 -11.35 -4.17 3.24
CA ASP A 17 -12.65 -3.73 3.78
C ASP A 17 -13.17 -4.68 4.86
N GLN A 18 -12.84 -5.98 4.76
CA GLN A 18 -13.14 -7.00 5.78
C GLN A 18 -12.16 -6.98 6.97
N GLY A 19 -11.12 -6.14 6.92
CA GLY A 19 -10.06 -6.08 7.92
C GLY A 19 -9.00 -7.18 7.79
N ASP A 20 -9.08 -8.02 6.74
CA ASP A 20 -8.06 -9.04 6.45
C ASP A 20 -6.89 -8.43 5.67
N TYR A 21 -6.14 -7.59 6.38
CA TYR A 21 -5.01 -6.86 5.81
C TYR A 21 -3.87 -7.77 5.35
N ALA A 22 -3.74 -8.96 5.94
CA ALA A 22 -2.75 -9.95 5.55
C ALA A 22 -3.09 -10.55 4.18
N GLN A 23 -4.34 -10.93 3.93
CA GLN A 23 -4.77 -11.40 2.61
C GLN A 23 -4.72 -10.29 1.58
N ALA A 24 -5.15 -9.06 1.94
CA ALA A 24 -5.04 -7.91 1.05
C ALA A 24 -3.58 -7.68 0.61
N GLU A 25 -2.62 -7.75 1.55
CA GLU A 25 -1.19 -7.63 1.24
C GLU A 25 -0.69 -8.72 0.28
N LEU A 26 -1.11 -9.97 0.48
CA LEU A 26 -0.76 -11.08 -0.42
C LEU A 26 -1.27 -10.85 -1.84
N VAL A 27 -2.52 -10.38 -1.98
CA VAL A 27 -3.10 -10.06 -3.29
C VAL A 27 -2.36 -8.89 -3.93
N ILE A 28 -2.01 -7.84 -3.18
CA ILE A 28 -1.23 -6.71 -3.72
C ILE A 28 0.19 -7.15 -4.15
N LYS A 29 0.82 -8.08 -3.42
CA LYS A 29 2.10 -8.68 -3.84
C LYS A 29 1.97 -9.51 -5.12
N ASP A 30 0.85 -10.20 -5.32
CA ASP A 30 0.56 -10.91 -6.57
C ASP A 30 0.35 -9.93 -7.75
N ILE A 31 -0.35 -8.81 -7.52
CA ILE A 31 -0.47 -7.71 -8.50
C ILE A 31 0.93 -7.20 -8.88
N ARG A 32 1.78 -6.94 -7.89
CA ARG A 32 3.16 -6.50 -8.12
C ARG A 32 3.96 -7.48 -8.98
N ALA A 33 3.84 -8.77 -8.70
CA ALA A 33 4.56 -9.80 -9.43
C ALA A 33 4.08 -9.94 -10.89
N LYS A 34 2.78 -9.79 -11.14
CA LYS A 34 2.16 -9.99 -12.47
C LYS A 34 2.19 -8.75 -13.36
N PHE A 35 2.02 -7.57 -12.78
CA PHE A 35 1.83 -6.32 -13.53
C PHE A 35 2.92 -5.28 -13.26
N GLY A 36 3.87 -5.60 -12.38
CA GLY A 36 5.00 -4.74 -12.05
C GLY A 36 4.75 -3.86 -10.82
N GLU A 37 5.83 -3.27 -10.33
CA GLU A 37 5.80 -2.34 -9.20
C GLU A 37 5.46 -0.93 -9.69
N THR A 38 4.36 -0.38 -9.17
CA THR A 38 3.91 0.98 -9.42
C THR A 38 3.82 1.76 -8.11
N GLU A 39 3.71 3.08 -8.18
CA GLU A 39 3.47 3.93 -7.02
C GLU A 39 2.18 3.55 -6.30
N LYS A 40 1.15 3.10 -7.05
CA LYS A 40 -0.11 2.59 -6.49
C LYS A 40 0.13 1.33 -5.67
N VAL A 41 0.85 0.34 -6.22
CA VAL A 41 1.21 -0.90 -5.50
C VAL A 41 1.96 -0.59 -4.21
N LEU A 42 2.98 0.27 -4.27
CA LEU A 42 3.76 0.66 -3.10
C LEU A 42 2.91 1.38 -2.06
N PHE A 43 2.03 2.28 -2.49
CA PHE A 43 1.12 2.97 -1.57
C PHE A 43 0.21 1.99 -0.82
N PHE A 44 -0.42 1.04 -1.51
CA PHE A 44 -1.33 0.08 -0.88
C PHE A 44 -0.59 -0.94 0.00
N LEU A 45 0.63 -1.36 -0.34
CA LEU A 45 1.47 -2.14 0.60
C LEU A 45 1.80 -1.35 1.87
N GLY A 46 2.03 -0.05 1.74
CA GLY A 46 2.20 0.86 2.88
C GLY A 46 0.96 0.94 3.77
N GLU A 47 -0.23 1.08 3.16
CA GLU A 47 -1.50 1.04 3.90
C GLU A 47 -1.70 -0.28 4.66
N MET A 48 -1.45 -1.42 4.01
CA MET A 48 -1.60 -2.73 4.66
C MET A 48 -0.64 -2.88 5.83
N ALA A 49 0.63 -2.48 5.66
CA ALA A 49 1.61 -2.50 6.75
C ALA A 49 1.18 -1.58 7.91
N ARG A 50 0.66 -0.38 7.62
CA ARG A 50 0.18 0.56 8.63
C ARG A 50 -0.99 -0.02 9.42
N LEU A 51 -1.97 -0.60 8.73
CA LEU A 51 -3.17 -1.20 9.34
C LEU A 51 -2.84 -2.46 10.16
N GLN A 52 -1.78 -3.18 9.79
CA GLN A 52 -1.24 -4.31 10.57
C GLN A 52 -0.36 -3.89 11.77
N GLY A 53 -0.23 -2.59 12.05
CA GLY A 53 0.60 -2.11 13.16
C GLY A 53 2.11 -2.26 12.91
N GLN A 54 2.53 -2.25 11.64
CA GLN A 54 3.93 -2.37 11.22
C GLN A 54 4.44 -1.02 10.66
N PRO A 55 4.63 0.00 11.52
CA PRO A 55 4.93 1.36 11.06
C PRO A 55 6.23 1.47 10.26
N SER A 56 7.27 0.70 10.61
CA SER A 56 8.54 0.73 9.87
C SER A 56 8.39 0.22 8.42
N HIS A 57 7.58 -0.82 8.21
CA HIS A 57 7.28 -1.31 6.86
C HIS A 57 6.42 -0.29 6.08
N ALA A 58 5.43 0.31 6.75
CA ALA A 58 4.60 1.35 6.14
C ALA A 58 5.44 2.53 5.65
N GLU A 59 6.34 3.03 6.50
CA GLU A 59 7.28 4.10 6.16
C GLU A 59 8.11 3.75 4.92
N HIS A 60 8.72 2.57 4.91
CA HIS A 60 9.52 2.10 3.79
C HIS A 60 8.73 2.10 2.47
N TYR A 61 7.51 1.58 2.48
CA TYR A 61 6.67 1.53 1.29
C TYR A 61 6.21 2.92 0.82
N TYR A 62 5.81 3.81 1.72
CA TYR A 62 5.43 5.17 1.33
C TYR A 62 6.63 5.98 0.80
N GLN A 63 7.81 5.83 1.40
CA GLN A 63 9.03 6.46 0.87
C GLN A 63 9.36 5.91 -0.53
N SER A 64 9.18 4.60 -0.74
CA SER A 64 9.35 3.97 -2.05
C SER A 64 8.33 4.50 -3.07
N CYS A 65 7.07 4.67 -2.67
CA CYS A 65 6.04 5.32 -3.47
C CYS A 65 6.45 6.73 -3.90
N LEU A 66 7.03 7.52 -2.99
CA LEU A 66 7.53 8.87 -3.30
C LEU A 66 8.80 8.90 -4.16
N ARG A 67 9.61 7.84 -4.14
CA ARG A 67 10.73 7.72 -5.09
C ARG A 67 10.24 7.50 -6.52
N LEU A 68 9.16 6.72 -6.71
CA LEU A 68 8.54 6.52 -8.03
C LEU A 68 7.71 7.73 -8.48
N ASN A 69 6.90 8.28 -7.56
CA ASN A 69 6.10 9.47 -7.82
C ASN A 69 6.30 10.50 -6.69
N PRO A 70 7.25 11.43 -6.85
CA PRO A 70 7.54 12.47 -5.87
C PRO A 70 6.34 13.35 -5.51
N LEU A 71 5.33 13.44 -6.39
CA LEU A 71 4.14 14.27 -6.23
C LEU A 71 2.95 13.51 -5.64
N SER A 72 3.12 12.24 -5.21
CA SER A 72 2.05 11.45 -4.59
C SER A 72 1.58 12.07 -3.28
N LEU A 73 0.51 12.86 -3.35
CA LEU A 73 -0.15 13.46 -2.19
C LEU A 73 -0.60 12.41 -1.16
N PRO A 74 -1.17 11.24 -1.56
CA PRO A 74 -1.52 10.20 -0.60
C PRO A 74 -0.32 9.71 0.21
N ALA A 75 0.80 9.40 -0.43
CA ALA A 75 1.99 8.89 0.28
C ALA A 75 2.61 9.94 1.20
N ARG A 76 2.69 11.20 0.77
CA ARG A 76 3.16 12.31 1.63
C ARG A 76 2.27 12.48 2.86
N LYS A 77 0.95 12.46 2.67
CA LYS A 77 -0.02 12.57 3.76
C LYS A 77 0.15 11.44 4.77
N MET A 78 0.26 10.19 4.30
CA MET A 78 0.36 9.04 5.20
C MET A 78 1.70 8.99 5.95
N LEU A 79 2.82 9.37 5.32
CA LEU A 79 4.10 9.54 6.04
C LEU A 79 4.03 10.61 7.12
N ALA A 80 3.42 11.77 6.82
CA ALA A 80 3.27 12.83 7.80
C ALA A 80 2.43 12.38 9.02
N LEU A 81 1.34 11.64 8.78
CA LEU A 81 0.53 11.05 9.86
C LEU A 81 1.32 10.03 10.68
N LEU A 82 2.07 9.16 10.00
CA LEU A 82 2.89 8.13 10.64
C LEU A 82 3.95 8.75 11.56
N TYR A 83 4.70 9.74 11.08
CA TYR A 83 5.72 10.43 11.89
C TYR A 83 5.12 11.22 13.05
N ARG A 84 3.91 11.77 12.90
CA ARG A 84 3.21 12.42 14.02
C ARG A 84 2.86 11.41 15.11
N GLN A 85 2.39 10.23 14.73
CA GLN A 85 2.04 9.18 15.69
C GLN A 85 3.26 8.63 16.44
N GLN A 86 4.43 8.56 15.80
CA GLN A 86 5.67 8.11 16.44
C GLN A 86 6.32 9.13 17.38
N ARG A 87 5.93 10.41 17.29
CA ARG A 87 6.48 11.52 18.08
C ARG A 87 5.60 11.94 19.26
N GLY A 88 4.47 11.28 19.48
CA GLY A 88 3.58 11.47 20.64
C GLY A 88 3.70 10.32 21.61
#